data_AF-A0A661UC53-F1
#
_entry.id   AF-A0A661UC53-F1
#
_cell.length_a   1.000
_cell.length_b   1.000
_cell.length_c   1.000
_cell.angle_alpha   90.00
_cell.angle_beta   90.00
_cell.angle_gamma   90.00
#
_symmetry.space_group_name_H-M   'P 1'
#
loop_
_entity.id
_entity.type
_entity.pdbx_description
1 polymer ?
#
loop_
_entity_poly.entity_id
_entity_poly.type
_entity_poly.pdbx_seq_one_letter_code
_entity_poly.pdbx_strand_id
1 'polypeptide(L)'
;MLVWDGRVVGKETNVKENDLIVVASSNEGKVKELAKFLNGAAVRVTILPNAEAVLEGVEGEVDYEANAVAKARRAAEVSGNLSLGEDSGLEVDCLRGAPGPLSARFVSPSASPDERNEALLQRLRNVPRDKRTARFVSVVAIAEANGEVHVFRGECEGRIALDAAGEHGFGYDPIFIPQGYDRTFGELGLDIKNKISHRARAMAKVKDYLISNV
;
A
#
# COMPACT_ATOMS: atom_id res chain seq x y z
N MET A 1 18.70 -19.58 9.55
CA MET A 1 17.39 -20.25 9.69
C MET A 1 16.53 -19.32 10.54
N LEU A 2 15.65 -18.52 9.92
CA LEU A 2 14.76 -17.59 10.63
C LEU A 2 13.57 -18.39 11.15
N VAL A 3 13.42 -18.47 12.46
CA VAL A 3 12.31 -19.16 13.13
C VAL A 3 11.15 -18.17 13.27
N TRP A 4 9.97 -18.54 12.77
CA TRP A 4 8.74 -17.76 12.85
C TRP A 4 8.13 -17.87 14.27
N ASP A 5 7.92 -16.75 14.97
CA ASP A 5 7.38 -16.72 16.36
C ASP A 5 5.86 -16.46 16.43
N GLY A 6 5.20 -16.29 15.28
CA GLY A 6 3.76 -16.43 15.15
C GLY A 6 2.88 -15.48 15.97
N ARG A 7 3.26 -14.23 16.19
CA ARG A 7 2.33 -13.27 16.83
C ARG A 7 1.12 -13.00 15.94
N VAL A 8 -0.02 -13.60 16.29
CA VAL A 8 -1.31 -13.42 15.63
C VAL A 8 -1.99 -12.15 16.14
N VAL A 9 -2.52 -11.32 15.23
CA VAL A 9 -3.37 -10.18 15.58
C VAL A 9 -4.81 -10.53 15.17
N GLY A 10 -5.66 -10.91 16.12
CA GLY A 10 -7.08 -11.23 15.85
C GLY A 10 -7.68 -12.24 16.83
N LYS A 11 -9.03 -12.34 16.88
CA LYS A 11 -9.73 -13.30 17.75
C LYS A 11 -9.38 -14.74 17.35
N GLU A 12 -8.93 -15.53 18.31
CA GLU A 12 -8.81 -16.99 18.17
C GLU A 12 -10.19 -17.58 17.94
N THR A 13 -10.39 -18.15 16.75
CA THR A 13 -11.49 -19.05 16.44
C THR A 13 -10.88 -20.31 15.84
N ASN A 14 -11.58 -21.45 15.94
CA ASN A 14 -11.13 -22.72 15.35
C ASN A 14 -10.95 -22.56 13.84
N VAL A 15 -9.71 -22.41 13.41
CA VAL A 15 -9.33 -22.00 12.06
C VAL A 15 -8.27 -23.00 11.58
N LYS A 16 -8.41 -23.51 10.35
CA LYS A 16 -7.49 -24.50 9.79
C LYS A 16 -6.16 -23.81 9.48
N GLU A 17 -5.08 -24.59 9.40
CA GLU A 17 -3.72 -24.12 9.09
C GLU A 17 -3.64 -23.32 7.76
N ASN A 18 -4.63 -23.46 6.88
CA ASN A 18 -4.75 -22.80 5.57
C ASN A 18 -5.41 -21.40 5.57
N ASP A 19 -5.92 -20.90 6.70
CA ASP A 19 -6.71 -19.65 6.73
C ASP A 19 -5.89 -18.44 7.22
N LEU A 20 -4.56 -18.57 7.32
CA LEU A 20 -3.64 -17.51 7.74
C LEU A 20 -3.08 -16.76 6.53
N ILE A 21 -3.33 -15.45 6.48
CA ILE A 21 -2.73 -14.55 5.51
C ILE A 21 -1.58 -13.78 6.14
N VAL A 22 -0.40 -13.90 5.54
CA VAL A 22 0.81 -13.20 5.94
C VAL A 22 0.98 -11.93 5.11
N VAL A 23 0.98 -10.77 5.77
CA VAL A 23 1.19 -9.47 5.13
C VAL A 23 2.69 -9.15 5.07
N ALA A 24 3.21 -9.03 3.85
CA ALA A 24 4.60 -8.74 3.54
C ALA A 24 4.84 -7.23 3.39
N SER A 25 4.90 -6.52 4.52
CA SER A 25 5.19 -5.08 4.53
C SER A 25 5.93 -4.68 5.80
N SER A 26 7.01 -3.92 5.65
CA SER A 26 7.70 -3.22 6.75
C SER A 26 7.06 -1.86 7.08
N ASN A 27 6.15 -1.35 6.25
CA ASN A 27 5.49 -0.07 6.47
C ASN A 27 4.27 -0.23 7.41
N GLU A 28 4.36 0.32 8.61
CA GLU A 28 3.31 0.23 9.62
C GLU A 28 1.98 0.88 9.19
N GLY A 29 2.04 1.98 8.43
CA GLY A 29 0.84 2.66 7.93
C GLY A 29 0.05 1.76 6.98
N LYS A 30 0.75 1.09 6.06
CA LYS A 30 0.15 0.10 5.15
C LYS A 30 -0.44 -1.05 5.93
N VAL A 31 0.30 -1.60 6.90
CA VAL A 31 -0.16 -2.71 7.73
C VAL A 31 -1.46 -2.37 8.47
N LYS A 32 -1.54 -1.18 9.08
CA LYS A 32 -2.75 -0.71 9.78
C LYS A 32 -3.96 -0.61 8.83
N GLU A 33 -3.75 -0.09 7.62
CA GLU A 33 -4.82 -0.01 6.61
C GLU A 33 -5.25 -1.40 6.12
N LEU A 34 -4.30 -2.27 5.76
CA LEU A 34 -4.56 -3.63 5.27
C LEU A 34 -5.31 -4.49 6.31
N ALA A 35 -4.85 -4.46 7.56
CA ALA A 35 -5.51 -5.18 8.66
C ALA A 35 -6.96 -4.72 8.87
N LYS A 36 -7.25 -3.43 8.68
CA LYS A 36 -8.62 -2.90 8.77
C LYS A 36 -9.51 -3.41 7.64
N PHE A 37 -9.00 -3.54 6.42
CA PHE A 37 -9.78 -4.06 5.28
C PHE A 37 -10.08 -5.55 5.36
N LEU A 38 -9.17 -6.32 5.96
CA LEU A 38 -9.35 -7.75 6.16
C LEU A 38 -10.19 -8.08 7.40
N ASN A 39 -10.52 -7.08 8.23
CA ASN A 39 -11.41 -7.27 9.37
C ASN A 39 -12.81 -7.71 8.88
N GLY A 40 -13.27 -8.87 9.36
CA GLY A 40 -14.54 -9.49 8.95
C GLY A 40 -14.46 -10.36 7.69
N ALA A 41 -13.27 -10.58 7.12
CA ALA A 41 -13.05 -11.75 6.25
C ALA A 41 -12.86 -13.00 7.13
N ALA A 42 -13.19 -14.18 6.61
CA ALA A 42 -13.04 -15.47 7.31
C ALA A 42 -11.57 -15.96 7.35
N VAL A 43 -10.62 -15.02 7.48
CA VAL A 43 -9.17 -15.28 7.43
C VAL A 43 -8.48 -14.63 8.63
N ARG A 44 -7.43 -15.27 9.14
CA ARG A 44 -6.54 -14.68 10.15
C ARG A 44 -5.46 -13.89 9.44
N VAL A 45 -5.07 -12.74 9.98
CA VAL A 45 -4.02 -11.90 9.42
C VAL A 45 -2.86 -11.83 10.38
N THR A 46 -1.65 -12.07 9.87
CA THR A 46 -0.41 -11.80 10.59
C THR A 46 0.53 -10.97 9.73
N ILE A 47 1.48 -10.31 10.37
CA ILE A 47 2.52 -9.55 9.68
C ILE A 47 3.73 -10.47 9.59
N LEU A 48 4.41 -10.46 8.44
CA LEU A 48 5.64 -11.21 8.28
C LEU A 48 6.69 -10.74 9.32
N PRO A 49 7.15 -11.61 10.22
CA PRO A 49 8.19 -11.24 11.18
C PRO A 49 9.48 -10.86 10.47
N ASN A 50 10.17 -9.82 10.96
CA ASN A 50 11.40 -9.29 10.34
C ASN A 50 11.21 -8.97 8.84
N ALA A 51 10.04 -8.48 8.45
CA ALA A 51 9.69 -8.19 7.06
C ALA A 51 10.76 -7.36 6.34
N GLU A 52 11.39 -6.39 7.01
CA GLU A 52 12.47 -5.59 6.43
C GLU A 52 13.65 -6.45 5.95
N ALA A 53 14.17 -7.34 6.81
CA ALA A 53 15.26 -8.23 6.45
C ALA A 53 14.85 -9.31 5.43
N VAL A 54 13.59 -9.78 5.49
CA VAL A 54 13.09 -10.80 4.55
C VAL A 54 12.87 -10.23 3.15
N LEU A 55 12.49 -8.96 3.06
CA LEU A 55 12.15 -8.26 1.81
C LEU A 55 13.31 -7.40 1.27
N GLU A 56 14.46 -7.41 1.93
CA GLU A 56 15.65 -6.71 1.45
C GLU A 56 16.02 -7.16 0.03
N GLY A 57 16.15 -6.21 -0.90
CA GLY A 57 16.49 -6.47 -2.30
C GLY A 57 15.39 -7.13 -3.15
N VAL A 58 14.18 -7.32 -2.62
CA VAL A 58 13.07 -7.99 -3.34
C VAL A 58 12.41 -7.08 -4.38
N GLU A 59 12.38 -5.77 -4.16
CA GLU A 59 11.76 -4.80 -5.08
C GLU A 59 12.75 -4.39 -6.19
N GLY A 60 12.27 -4.41 -7.44
CA GLY A 60 13.00 -3.94 -8.63
C GLY A 60 12.80 -2.45 -8.96
N GLU A 61 12.15 -1.71 -8.06
CA GLU A 61 11.99 -0.25 -8.04
C GLU A 61 11.16 0.42 -9.15
N VAL A 62 10.82 -0.24 -10.26
CA VAL A 62 10.22 0.43 -11.43
C VAL A 62 8.82 -0.04 -11.86
N ASP A 63 8.26 -1.06 -11.22
CA ASP A 63 6.96 -1.63 -11.60
C ASP A 63 6.19 -2.12 -10.37
N TYR A 64 4.97 -1.59 -10.16
CA TYR A 64 4.18 -1.88 -8.96
C TYR A 64 3.77 -3.35 -8.88
N GLU A 65 3.33 -3.91 -10.01
CA GLU A 65 2.90 -5.29 -10.14
C GLU A 65 4.05 -6.26 -9.84
N ALA A 66 5.22 -6.05 -10.46
CA ALA A 66 6.41 -6.86 -10.22
C ALA A 66 6.85 -6.78 -8.75
N ASN A 67 6.87 -5.58 -8.16
CA ASN A 67 7.24 -5.39 -6.76
C ASN A 67 6.25 -6.08 -5.80
N ALA A 68 4.95 -5.93 -6.04
CA ALA A 68 3.91 -6.57 -5.23
C ALA A 68 4.01 -8.10 -5.29
N VAL A 69 4.16 -8.66 -6.49
CA VAL A 69 4.30 -10.11 -6.73
C VAL A 69 5.57 -10.65 -6.07
N ALA A 70 6.71 -9.96 -6.22
CA ALA A 70 7.97 -10.37 -5.62
C ALA A 70 7.87 -10.45 -4.09
N LYS A 71 7.26 -9.44 -3.45
CA LYS A 71 7.01 -9.44 -2.00
C LYS A 71 6.08 -10.57 -1.57
N ALA A 72 4.97 -10.77 -2.29
CA ALA A 72 4.01 -11.83 -1.98
C ALA A 72 4.66 -13.22 -2.06
N ARG A 73 5.38 -13.50 -3.14
CA ARG A 73 6.09 -14.77 -3.34
C ARG A 73 7.14 -15.01 -2.27
N ARG A 74 7.96 -13.99 -1.96
CA ARG A 74 9.01 -14.13 -0.95
C ARG A 74 8.42 -14.45 0.42
N ALA A 75 7.33 -13.79 0.78
CA ALA A 75 6.64 -14.07 2.03
C ALA A 75 5.99 -15.46 2.04
N ALA A 76 5.41 -15.91 0.93
CA ALA A 76 4.84 -17.26 0.82
C ALA A 76 5.92 -18.33 0.96
N GLU A 77 7.07 -18.15 0.31
CA GLU A 77 8.22 -19.06 0.38
C GLU A 77 8.75 -19.20 1.82
N VAL A 78 8.90 -18.08 2.54
CA VAL A 78 9.48 -18.08 3.89
C VAL A 78 8.47 -18.57 4.94
N SER A 79 7.20 -18.23 4.78
CA SER A 79 6.16 -18.55 5.77
C SER A 79 5.47 -19.88 5.53
N GLY A 80 5.48 -20.40 4.30
CA GLY A 80 4.66 -21.55 3.89
C GLY A 80 3.15 -21.27 3.83
N ASN A 81 2.74 -20.00 3.96
CA ASN A 81 1.33 -19.59 4.06
C ASN A 81 0.94 -18.67 2.89
N LEU A 82 -0.38 -18.52 2.67
CA LEU A 82 -0.94 -17.54 1.74
C LEU A 82 -0.40 -16.14 2.12
N SER A 83 0.21 -15.45 1.17
CA SER A 83 0.92 -14.21 1.48
C SER A 83 0.51 -13.05 0.60
N LEU A 84 0.30 -11.90 1.23
CA LEU A 84 -0.03 -10.63 0.60
C LEU A 84 1.23 -9.76 0.46
N GLY A 85 1.59 -9.42 -0.77
CA GLY A 85 2.56 -8.35 -1.07
C GLY A 85 1.84 -7.13 -1.62
N GLU A 86 2.29 -5.93 -1.26
CA GLU A 86 1.66 -4.69 -1.74
C GLU A 86 2.71 -3.65 -2.10
N ASP A 87 2.59 -3.08 -3.31
CA ASP A 87 3.35 -1.91 -3.71
C ASP A 87 2.44 -0.74 -4.08
N SER A 88 2.88 0.48 -3.79
CA SER A 88 2.02 1.66 -3.95
C SER A 88 2.82 2.93 -4.12
N GLY A 89 2.25 3.88 -4.84
CA GLY A 89 2.87 5.20 -5.00
C GLY A 89 1.91 6.25 -5.53
N LEU A 90 2.46 7.45 -5.71
CA LEU A 90 1.82 8.61 -6.27
C LEU A 90 2.38 8.84 -7.68
N GLU A 91 1.51 9.00 -8.66
CA GLU A 91 1.85 9.40 -10.02
C GLU A 91 1.34 10.82 -10.27
N VAL A 92 2.19 11.70 -10.81
CA VAL A 92 1.80 13.08 -11.17
C VAL A 92 1.95 13.26 -12.67
N ASP A 93 0.87 13.64 -13.35
CA ASP A 93 0.79 13.64 -14.81
C ASP A 93 1.80 14.58 -15.47
N CYS A 94 1.92 15.80 -14.95
CA CYS A 94 2.89 16.78 -15.48
C CYS A 94 4.36 16.40 -15.20
N LEU A 95 4.60 15.42 -14.33
CA LEU A 95 5.91 14.82 -14.09
C LEU A 95 6.06 13.46 -14.79
N ARG A 96 5.20 13.15 -15.77
CA ARG A 96 5.20 11.90 -16.54
C ARG A 96 5.09 10.66 -15.64
N GLY A 97 4.26 10.75 -14.61
CA GLY A 97 4.03 9.65 -13.66
C GLY A 97 5.00 9.62 -12.49
N ALA A 98 6.02 10.47 -12.42
CA ALA A 98 6.86 10.56 -11.23
C ALA A 98 6.08 11.12 -10.02
N PRO A 99 6.36 10.68 -8.78
CA PRO A 99 7.43 9.75 -8.39
C PRO A 99 7.19 8.26 -8.72
N GLY A 100 5.96 7.83 -8.96
CA GLY A 100 5.66 6.46 -9.37
C GLY A 100 6.06 5.43 -8.31
N PRO A 101 6.55 4.24 -8.71
CA PRO A 101 7.05 3.20 -7.79
C PRO A 101 8.20 3.66 -6.88
N LEU A 102 8.87 4.75 -7.24
CA LEU A 102 9.92 5.38 -6.43
C LEU A 102 9.38 6.37 -5.38
N SER A 103 8.06 6.38 -5.12
CA SER A 103 7.40 7.28 -4.16
C SER A 103 8.10 7.38 -2.80
N ALA A 104 8.49 6.26 -2.18
CA ALA A 104 9.19 6.29 -0.90
C ALA A 104 10.62 6.85 -1.00
N ARG A 105 11.24 6.75 -2.19
CA ARG A 105 12.64 7.07 -2.51
C ARG A 105 12.79 8.35 -3.35
N PHE A 106 11.72 9.14 -3.51
CA PHE A 106 11.67 10.24 -4.49
C PHE A 106 12.77 11.29 -4.34
N VAL A 107 13.21 11.54 -3.10
CA VAL A 107 14.29 12.48 -2.78
C VAL A 107 15.56 11.71 -2.47
N SER A 108 15.48 10.80 -1.49
CA SER A 108 16.53 9.87 -1.13
C SER A 108 15.91 8.72 -0.31
N PRO A 109 16.62 7.61 -0.06
CA PRO A 109 16.15 6.55 0.83
C PRO A 109 15.89 7.00 2.28
N SER A 110 16.57 8.05 2.75
CA SER A 110 16.46 8.57 4.12
C SER A 110 15.52 9.76 4.27
N ALA A 111 14.94 10.26 3.17
CA ALA A 111 14.06 11.43 3.21
C ALA A 111 12.78 11.13 4.02
N SER A 112 12.44 12.05 4.91
CA SER A 112 11.18 12.07 5.64
C SER A 112 9.99 12.29 4.71
N PRO A 113 8.75 11.94 5.14
CA PRO A 113 7.54 12.30 4.40
C PRO A 113 7.45 13.80 4.08
N ASP A 114 7.83 14.66 5.02
CA ASP A 114 7.75 16.11 4.85
C ASP A 114 8.76 16.62 3.80
N GLU A 115 10.00 16.12 3.82
CA GLU A 115 10.98 16.44 2.78
C GLU A 115 10.52 15.99 1.39
N ARG A 116 9.88 14.81 1.29
CA ARG A 116 9.30 14.35 0.02
C ARG A 116 8.14 15.22 -0.45
N ASN A 117 7.27 15.65 0.47
CA ASN A 117 6.14 16.52 0.16
C ASN A 117 6.63 17.88 -0.31
N GLU A 118 7.54 18.50 0.42
CA GLU A 118 8.15 19.79 0.08
C GLU A 118 8.84 19.72 -1.29
N ALA A 119 9.67 18.68 -1.52
CA ALA A 119 10.36 18.51 -2.79
C ALA A 119 9.41 18.29 -3.98
N LEU A 120 8.23 17.71 -3.76
CA LEU A 120 7.21 17.59 -4.81
C LEU A 120 6.49 18.92 -5.05
N LEU A 121 6.06 19.60 -3.99
CA LEU A 121 5.42 20.92 -4.07
C LEU A 121 6.33 21.94 -4.77
N GLN A 122 7.62 21.96 -4.41
CA GLN A 122 8.62 22.84 -5.01
C GLN A 122 8.79 22.59 -6.52
N ARG A 123 8.82 21.33 -6.96
CA ARG A 123 8.86 20.98 -8.40
C ARG A 123 7.62 21.45 -9.15
N LEU A 124 6.49 21.51 -8.47
CA LEU A 124 5.23 21.91 -9.03
C LEU A 124 4.92 23.40 -8.83
N ARG A 125 5.79 24.21 -8.20
CA ARG A 125 5.48 25.60 -7.79
C ARG A 125 4.92 26.51 -8.90
N ASN A 126 5.35 26.27 -10.14
CA ASN A 126 4.93 27.05 -11.32
C ASN A 126 3.89 26.31 -12.19
N VAL A 127 3.37 25.17 -11.74
CA VAL A 127 2.37 24.38 -12.45
C VAL A 127 0.97 24.86 -12.05
N PRO A 128 0.14 25.34 -12.99
CA PRO A 128 -1.24 25.75 -12.74
C PRO A 128 -2.07 24.63 -12.10
N ARG A 129 -3.04 24.98 -11.25
CA ARG A 129 -3.86 24.02 -10.48
C ARG A 129 -4.51 22.93 -11.34
N ASP A 130 -4.99 23.27 -12.53
CA ASP A 130 -5.64 22.37 -13.49
C ASP A 130 -4.66 21.40 -14.18
N LYS A 131 -3.34 21.60 -14.02
CA LYS A 131 -2.26 20.75 -14.57
C LYS A 131 -1.56 19.91 -13.51
N ARG A 132 -2.06 19.91 -12.26
CA ARG A 132 -1.53 19.14 -11.13
C ARG A 132 -2.27 17.82 -10.90
N THR A 133 -2.88 17.26 -11.95
CA THR A 133 -3.57 15.97 -11.87
C THR A 133 -2.59 14.89 -11.45
N ALA A 134 -3.06 14.02 -10.57
CA ALA A 134 -2.28 12.96 -9.96
C ALA A 134 -3.19 11.82 -9.54
N ARG A 135 -2.60 10.63 -9.41
CA ARG A 135 -3.29 9.48 -8.85
C ARG A 135 -2.42 8.77 -7.83
N PHE A 136 -3.05 8.25 -6.79
CA PHE A 136 -2.43 7.18 -6.04
C PHE A 136 -2.73 5.83 -6.70
N VAL A 137 -1.75 4.93 -6.67
CA VAL A 137 -1.84 3.55 -7.17
C VAL A 137 -1.46 2.60 -6.03
N SER A 138 -2.23 1.54 -5.82
CA SER A 138 -1.87 0.38 -4.99
C SER A 138 -2.07 -0.88 -5.82
N VAL A 139 -1.06 -1.73 -5.84
CA VAL A 139 -1.12 -3.07 -6.39
C VAL A 139 -0.88 -4.05 -5.26
N VAL A 140 -1.83 -4.95 -5.07
CA VAL A 140 -1.79 -6.01 -4.07
C VAL A 140 -1.68 -7.35 -4.81
N ALA A 141 -0.72 -8.18 -4.43
CA ALA A 141 -0.59 -9.54 -4.92
C ALA A 141 -0.85 -10.54 -3.79
N ILE A 142 -1.62 -11.59 -4.08
CA ILE A 142 -1.77 -12.78 -3.23
C ILE A 142 -0.96 -13.89 -3.87
N ALA A 143 -0.03 -14.48 -3.12
CA ALA A 143 0.73 -15.65 -3.54
C ALA A 143 0.37 -16.86 -2.70
N GLU A 144 0.05 -17.96 -3.37
CA GLU A 144 -0.18 -19.27 -2.78
C GLU A 144 1.13 -20.05 -2.63
N ALA A 145 1.16 -21.01 -1.69
CA ALA A 145 2.32 -21.88 -1.48
C ALA A 145 2.64 -22.77 -2.70
N ASN A 146 1.67 -23.01 -3.57
CA ASN A 146 1.85 -23.75 -4.84
C ASN A 146 2.47 -22.89 -5.97
N GLY A 147 2.69 -21.59 -5.73
CA GLY A 147 3.28 -20.65 -6.68
C GLY A 147 2.29 -19.86 -7.54
N GLU A 148 0.98 -20.10 -7.43
CA GLU A 148 -0.05 -19.28 -8.06
C GLU A 148 -0.08 -17.88 -7.45
N VAL A 149 -0.30 -16.86 -8.30
CA VAL A 149 -0.32 -15.46 -7.88
C VAL A 149 -1.46 -14.70 -8.54
N HIS A 150 -2.23 -13.99 -7.73
CA HIS A 150 -3.31 -13.11 -8.18
C HIS A 150 -2.98 -11.66 -7.86
N VAL A 151 -3.24 -10.75 -8.79
CA VAL A 151 -2.86 -9.33 -8.70
C VAL A 151 -4.09 -8.45 -8.78
N PHE A 152 -4.18 -7.50 -7.85
CA PHE A 152 -5.32 -6.60 -7.68
C PHE A 152 -4.84 -5.15 -7.62
N ARG A 153 -5.27 -4.36 -8.59
CA ARG A 153 -4.92 -2.94 -8.70
C ARG A 153 -6.06 -2.04 -8.26
N GLY A 154 -5.74 -1.01 -7.50
CA GLY A 154 -6.65 0.07 -7.12
C GLY A 154 -6.00 1.42 -7.33
N GLU A 155 -6.79 2.39 -7.77
CA GLU A 155 -6.31 3.72 -8.12
C GLU A 155 -7.24 4.77 -7.52
N CYS A 156 -6.71 5.93 -7.14
CA CYS A 156 -7.48 7.05 -6.65
C CYS A 156 -7.02 8.33 -7.35
N GLU A 157 -7.87 8.83 -8.24
CA GLU A 157 -7.66 10.07 -8.99
C GLU A 157 -7.82 11.30 -8.10
N GLY A 158 -7.06 12.34 -8.41
CA GLY A 158 -7.06 13.59 -7.67
C GLY A 158 -6.09 14.62 -8.24
N ARG A 159 -5.63 15.50 -7.37
CA ARG A 159 -4.70 16.58 -7.70
C ARG A 159 -3.76 16.88 -6.55
N ILE A 160 -2.58 17.39 -6.86
CA ILE A 160 -1.64 17.88 -5.85
C ILE A 160 -2.06 19.28 -5.39
N ALA A 161 -2.20 19.48 -4.08
CA ALA A 161 -2.47 20.76 -3.44
C ALA A 161 -1.35 21.79 -3.73
N LEU A 162 -1.60 23.07 -3.42
CA LEU A 162 -0.55 24.08 -3.47
C LEU A 162 0.38 24.01 -2.26
N ASP A 163 -0.18 23.67 -1.11
CA ASP A 163 0.50 23.60 0.18
C ASP A 163 0.04 22.34 0.91
N ALA A 164 0.86 21.85 1.85
CA ALA A 164 0.49 20.74 2.71
C ALA A 164 -0.56 21.16 3.75
N ALA A 165 -1.55 20.31 3.98
CA ALA A 165 -2.59 20.53 4.98
C ALA A 165 -3.02 19.21 5.63
N GLY A 166 -3.27 19.29 6.95
CA GLY A 166 -3.76 18.19 7.77
C GLY A 166 -2.70 17.17 8.20
N GLU A 167 -2.99 16.45 9.29
CA GLU A 167 -2.05 15.58 10.01
C GLU A 167 -2.43 14.09 9.94
N HIS A 168 -3.53 13.76 9.29
CA HIS A 168 -3.98 12.38 9.18
C HIS A 168 -3.27 11.61 8.06
N GLY A 169 -3.21 10.29 8.20
CA GLY A 169 -2.62 9.43 7.17
C GLY A 169 -1.10 9.44 7.19
N PHE A 170 -0.47 9.27 6.02
CA PHE A 170 0.98 9.18 5.86
C PHE A 170 1.45 9.51 4.44
N GLY A 171 2.76 9.72 4.28
CA GLY A 171 3.36 9.97 2.97
C GLY A 171 2.84 11.26 2.33
N TYR A 172 2.27 11.15 1.13
CA TYR A 172 1.78 12.28 0.35
C TYR A 172 0.32 12.69 0.67
N ASP A 173 -0.31 12.07 1.68
CA ASP A 173 -1.68 12.40 2.07
C ASP A 173 -1.90 13.90 2.37
N PRO A 174 -0.97 14.64 3.03
CA PRO A 174 -1.14 16.06 3.30
C PRO A 174 -1.14 16.95 2.06
N ILE A 175 -0.75 16.45 0.88
CA ILE A 175 -0.70 17.24 -0.36
C ILE A 175 -1.59 16.67 -1.47
N PHE A 176 -2.33 15.60 -1.21
CA PHE A 176 -3.17 14.96 -2.22
C PHE A 176 -4.66 15.25 -1.95
N ILE A 177 -5.32 15.89 -2.91
CA ILE A 177 -6.76 16.16 -2.87
C ILE A 177 -7.48 15.16 -3.79
N PRO A 178 -8.28 14.22 -3.25
CA PRO A 178 -9.00 13.25 -4.07
C PRO A 178 -10.08 13.92 -4.93
N GLN A 179 -10.36 13.34 -6.10
CA GLN A 179 -11.40 13.82 -7.00
C GLN A 179 -12.77 13.86 -6.29
N GLY A 180 -13.50 14.97 -6.47
CA GLY A 180 -14.77 15.21 -5.79
C GLY A 180 -14.64 15.86 -4.41
N TYR A 181 -13.42 16.19 -3.98
CA TYR A 181 -13.13 16.89 -2.72
C TYR A 181 -12.28 18.14 -2.96
N ASP A 182 -12.28 19.00 -1.94
CA ASP A 182 -11.48 20.24 -1.87
C ASP A 182 -10.48 20.26 -0.71
N ARG A 183 -10.40 19.17 0.04
CA ARG A 183 -9.50 18.98 1.18
C ARG A 183 -8.57 17.80 0.92
N THR A 184 -7.38 17.85 1.49
CA THR A 184 -6.36 16.79 1.32
C THR A 184 -6.77 15.52 2.08
N PHE A 185 -6.17 14.38 1.78
CA PHE A 185 -6.33 13.21 2.64
C PHE A 185 -5.84 13.47 4.08
N GLY A 186 -4.82 14.30 4.24
CA GLY A 186 -4.35 14.78 5.55
C GLY A 186 -5.45 15.47 6.37
N GLU A 187 -6.36 16.19 5.72
CA GLU A 187 -7.47 16.89 6.37
C GLU A 187 -8.74 16.03 6.49
N LEU A 188 -9.03 15.19 5.49
CA LEU A 188 -10.26 14.38 5.44
C LEU A 188 -10.31 13.26 6.49
N GLY A 189 -9.14 12.85 6.97
CA GLY A 189 -9.03 11.80 7.98
C GLY A 189 -9.21 10.38 7.43
N LEU A 190 -8.93 9.41 8.30
CA LEU A 190 -8.85 8.00 7.92
C LEU A 190 -10.21 7.41 7.49
N ASP A 191 -11.33 7.88 8.02
CA ASP A 191 -12.64 7.28 7.72
C ASP A 191 -13.10 7.54 6.29
N ILE A 192 -12.83 8.73 5.76
CA ILE A 192 -13.08 9.05 4.35
C ILE A 192 -12.03 8.35 3.48
N LYS A 193 -10.75 8.45 3.84
CA LYS A 193 -9.65 7.81 3.09
C LYS A 193 -9.89 6.31 2.89
N ASN A 194 -10.29 5.59 3.94
CA ASN A 194 -10.53 4.15 3.89
C ASN A 194 -11.74 3.75 3.02
N LYS A 195 -12.56 4.69 2.54
CA LYS A 195 -13.67 4.41 1.63
C LYS A 195 -13.29 4.60 0.16
N ILE A 196 -12.40 5.55 -0.12
CA ILE A 196 -12.18 6.03 -1.50
C ILE A 196 -10.75 5.85 -2.01
N SER A 197 -9.80 5.49 -1.14
CA SER A 197 -8.39 5.39 -1.51
C SER A 197 -8.11 4.26 -2.50
N HIS A 198 -6.96 4.37 -3.15
CA HIS A 198 -6.36 3.37 -4.02
C HIS A 198 -6.25 2.00 -3.31
N ARG A 199 -5.78 1.99 -2.06
CA ARG A 199 -5.69 0.78 -1.24
C ARG A 199 -7.04 0.21 -0.87
N ALA A 200 -8.03 1.04 -0.53
CA ALA A 200 -9.40 0.57 -0.29
C ALA A 200 -9.98 -0.14 -1.51
N ARG A 201 -9.78 0.42 -2.70
CA ARG A 201 -10.24 -0.14 -3.97
C ARG A 201 -9.51 -1.45 -4.32
N ALA A 202 -8.20 -1.53 -4.09
CA ALA A 202 -7.44 -2.77 -4.29
C ALA A 202 -7.91 -3.86 -3.32
N MET A 203 -8.06 -3.52 -2.04
CA MET A 203 -8.45 -4.47 -1.00
C MET A 203 -9.91 -4.93 -1.09
N ALA A 204 -10.82 -4.13 -1.65
CA ALA A 204 -12.17 -4.59 -1.97
C ALA A 204 -12.11 -5.78 -2.95
N LYS A 205 -11.30 -5.68 -4.00
CA LYS A 205 -11.10 -6.79 -4.98
C LYS A 205 -10.44 -8.01 -4.34
N VAL A 206 -9.46 -7.80 -3.46
CA VAL A 206 -8.84 -8.87 -2.67
C VAL A 206 -9.88 -9.58 -1.80
N LYS A 207 -10.74 -8.82 -1.12
CA LYS A 207 -11.79 -9.39 -0.27
C LYS A 207 -12.79 -10.22 -1.08
N ASP A 208 -13.23 -9.72 -2.23
CA ASP A 208 -14.13 -10.45 -3.12
C ASP A 208 -13.49 -11.75 -3.63
N TYR A 209 -12.19 -11.72 -3.94
CA TYR A 209 -11.41 -12.90 -4.32
C TYR A 209 -11.36 -13.92 -3.17
N LEU A 210 -10.99 -13.49 -1.96
CA LEU A 210 -10.89 -14.37 -0.80
C LEU A 210 -12.22 -15.01 -0.45
N ILE A 211 -13.33 -14.26 -0.49
CA ILE A 211 -14.68 -14.81 -0.22
C ILE A 211 -15.09 -15.88 -1.24
N SER A 212 -14.62 -15.76 -2.49
CA SER A 212 -15.06 -16.62 -3.59
C SER A 212 -14.19 -17.87 -3.78
N ASN A 213 -12.95 -17.86 -3.27
CA ASN A 213 -11.93 -18.87 -3.60
C ASN A 213 -11.24 -19.49 -2.36
N VAL A 214 -11.54 -19.02 -1.15
CA VAL A 214 -11.02 -19.54 0.12
C VAL A 214 -12.19 -19.88 1.04
#